data_AF-L0KSP0-F1
#
_entry.id   AF-L0KSP0-F1
#
_cell.length_a   1.000
_cell.length_b   1.000
_cell.length_c   1.000
_cell.angle_alpha   90.00
_cell.angle_beta   90.00
_cell.angle_gamma   90.00
#
_symmetry.space_group_name_H-M   'P 1'
#
loop_
_entity.id
_entity.type
_entity.pdbx_description
1 polymer ?
#
loop_
_entity_poly.entity_id
_entity_poly.type
_entity_poly.pdbx_seq_one_letter_code
_entity_poly.pdbx_strand_id
1 'polypeptide(L)'
;MSIKDLINVWVVKTGYSGKQARECLKKNIISFDLELHILDEFEEDLNSSSNPFIMQDRYRMLDQKYEDFTNNLVLELEDNQDDLNYFSGSPLRKEKISRLKEMLECMNRELLGFHEVMDKFDEFEQVEYLKRAIHDKLCSVAQSKLETWALDMARFSISILIGDIVVMPLSEKGLFAIGRVIGRYSHNSTEIYTRHFHNVDWLNMEVPFSELKEDLNNPSAVFLLTGESREKILGMLVSKRVSSDGSI
;
A
#
# COMPACT_ATOMS: atom_id res chain seq x y z
N MET A 1 18.33 3.56 -3.64
CA MET A 1 16.96 3.88 -3.20
C MET A 1 17.03 4.31 -1.75
N SER A 2 16.63 5.55 -1.43
CA SER A 2 16.62 6.06 -0.06
C SER A 2 15.48 5.41 0.72
N ILE A 3 15.60 5.23 2.04
CA ILE A 3 14.49 4.73 2.90
C ILE A 3 13.24 5.61 2.74
N LYS A 4 13.41 6.90 2.38
CA LYS A 4 12.32 7.82 2.09
C LYS A 4 11.51 7.47 0.83
N ASP A 5 12.08 6.73 -0.11
CA ASP A 5 11.41 6.34 -1.35
C ASP A 5 10.42 5.18 -1.14
N LEU A 6 10.50 4.51 0.02
CA LEU A 6 9.67 3.35 0.38
C LEU A 6 8.49 3.67 1.28
N ILE A 7 8.42 4.89 1.84
CA ILE A 7 7.38 5.26 2.80
C ILE A 7 6.23 5.92 2.06
N ASN A 8 5.05 5.29 2.07
CA ASN A 8 3.85 5.88 1.53
C ASN A 8 3.25 6.91 2.50
N VAL A 9 2.63 7.95 1.94
CA VAL A 9 1.90 8.96 2.71
C VAL A 9 0.44 8.90 2.25
N TRP A 10 -0.44 8.42 3.11
CA TRP A 10 -1.85 8.25 2.84
C TRP A 10 -2.65 9.37 3.47
N VAL A 11 -3.60 9.94 2.74
CA VAL A 11 -4.62 10.81 3.32
C VAL A 11 -5.86 10.00 3.60
N VAL A 12 -6.38 10.08 4.82
CA VAL A 12 -7.55 9.33 5.28
C VAL A 12 -8.59 10.28 5.87
N LYS A 13 -9.74 10.41 5.19
CA LYS A 13 -10.83 11.30 5.59
C LYS A 13 -11.78 10.60 6.57
N THR A 14 -11.98 11.19 7.74
CA THR A 14 -12.88 10.71 8.81
C THR A 14 -14.21 11.46 8.86
N GLY A 15 -14.71 11.91 7.72
CA GLY A 15 -15.99 12.61 7.63
C GLY A 15 -15.98 14.07 8.11
N TYR A 16 -17.12 14.73 7.95
CA TYR A 16 -17.26 16.18 8.20
C TYR A 16 -17.61 16.55 9.64
N SER A 17 -18.15 15.60 10.42
CA SER A 17 -18.68 15.88 11.77
C SER A 17 -17.63 15.94 12.88
N GLY A 18 -16.37 15.63 12.55
CA GLY A 18 -15.23 15.57 13.47
C GLY A 18 -15.32 14.55 14.60
N LYS A 19 -16.47 13.87 14.80
CA LYS A 19 -16.67 12.85 15.85
C LYS A 19 -15.71 11.68 15.67
N GLN A 20 -15.64 11.12 14.46
CA GLN A 20 -14.75 10.00 14.16
C GLN A 20 -13.27 10.41 14.28
N ALA A 21 -12.90 11.61 13.81
CA ALA A 21 -11.55 12.15 13.99
C ALA A 21 -11.14 12.21 15.47
N ARG A 22 -12.03 12.69 16.35
CA ARG A 22 -11.78 12.75 17.79
C ARG A 22 -11.59 11.36 18.42
N GLU A 23 -12.41 10.39 18.03
CA GLU A 23 -12.27 9.01 18.50
C GLU A 23 -10.98 8.36 17.98
N CYS A 24 -10.59 8.62 16.74
CA CYS A 24 -9.32 8.18 16.14
C CYS A 24 -8.12 8.67 16.96
N LEU A 25 -8.09 9.97 17.30
CA LEU A 25 -7.03 10.55 18.14
C LEU A 25 -7.02 9.96 19.55
N LYS A 26 -8.20 9.83 20.18
CA LYS A 26 -8.33 9.32 21.55
C LYS A 26 -7.85 7.87 21.69
N LYS A 27 -8.08 7.04 20.67
CA LYS A 27 -7.76 5.61 20.68
C LYS A 27 -6.42 5.27 20.03
N ASN A 28 -5.68 6.26 19.51
CA ASN A 28 -4.47 6.03 18.72
C ASN A 28 -4.70 5.10 17.53
N ILE A 29 -5.77 5.37 16.79
CA ILE A 29 -6.13 4.61 15.59
C ILE A 29 -6.48 5.56 14.46
N ILE A 30 -6.41 5.10 13.22
CA ILE A 30 -7.04 5.74 12.08
C ILE A 30 -8.18 4.85 11.60
N SER A 31 -9.29 5.50 11.27
CA SER A 31 -10.46 4.91 10.63
C SER A 31 -10.87 5.85 9.49
N PHE A 32 -11.80 5.47 8.63
CA PHE A 32 -12.29 6.37 7.60
C PHE A 32 -13.80 6.31 7.49
N ASP A 33 -14.40 7.46 7.16
CA ASP A 33 -15.84 7.60 7.05
C ASP A 33 -16.23 7.22 5.63
N LEU A 34 -16.67 5.99 5.47
CA LEU A 34 -17.67 5.74 4.45
C LEU A 34 -19.03 5.88 5.14
N GLU A 35 -20.02 6.45 4.47
CA GLU A 35 -21.44 6.54 4.87
C GLU A 35 -22.10 5.14 5.07
N LEU A 36 -21.42 4.21 5.74
CA LEU A 36 -21.66 2.78 5.72
C LEU A 36 -22.13 2.35 7.11
N HIS A 37 -23.43 2.51 7.32
CA HIS A 37 -24.24 1.49 8.00
C HIS A 37 -24.18 0.11 7.29
N ILE A 38 -23.39 -0.02 6.22
CA ILE A 38 -23.34 -1.14 5.30
C ILE A 38 -22.01 -1.93 5.49
N LEU A 39 -20.98 -1.36 6.14
CA LEU A 39 -19.71 -2.05 6.44
C LEU A 39 -19.86 -3.18 7.46
N ASP A 40 -20.83 -3.08 8.36
CA ASP A 40 -21.19 -4.15 9.28
C ASP A 40 -21.65 -5.41 8.56
N GLU A 41 -22.23 -5.27 7.35
CA GLU A 41 -22.63 -6.42 6.56
C GLU A 41 -21.45 -7.05 5.78
N PHE A 42 -20.30 -6.37 5.67
CA PHE A 42 -19.13 -6.81 4.89
C PHE A 42 -18.01 -7.45 5.72
N GLU A 43 -18.24 -7.80 7.00
CA GLU A 43 -17.23 -8.42 7.87
C GLU A 43 -16.66 -9.72 7.27
N GLU A 44 -17.53 -10.62 6.80
CA GLU A 44 -17.10 -11.88 6.20
C GLU A 44 -16.41 -11.67 4.85
N ASP A 45 -16.86 -10.69 4.04
CA ASP A 45 -16.28 -10.42 2.71
C ASP A 45 -14.90 -9.76 2.80
N LEU A 46 -14.70 -8.84 3.75
CA LEU A 46 -13.40 -8.20 4.01
C LEU A 46 -12.41 -9.15 4.70
N ASN A 47 -12.91 -10.05 5.55
CA ASN A 47 -12.11 -11.15 6.08
C ASN A 47 -11.83 -12.22 5.00
N SER A 48 -12.71 -12.40 4.00
CA SER A 48 -12.52 -13.34 2.89
C SER A 48 -11.66 -12.79 1.74
N SER A 49 -11.64 -11.47 1.51
CA SER A 49 -10.68 -10.83 0.60
C SER A 49 -9.28 -10.74 1.24
N SER A 50 -9.22 -10.79 2.57
CA SER A 50 -8.00 -11.10 3.32
C SER A 50 -7.63 -12.60 3.30
N ASN A 51 -8.48 -13.46 2.69
CA ASN A 51 -8.35 -14.91 2.72
C ASN A 51 -7.69 -15.42 1.43
N PRO A 52 -6.50 -16.04 1.51
CA PRO A 52 -5.66 -16.40 0.36
C PRO A 52 -6.22 -17.51 -0.55
N PHE A 53 -7.47 -17.95 -0.35
CA PHE A 53 -8.06 -19.07 -1.08
C PHE A 53 -8.45 -18.75 -2.54
N ILE A 54 -8.80 -17.50 -2.87
CA ILE A 54 -9.02 -17.10 -4.28
C ILE A 54 -7.68 -16.95 -5.03
N MET A 55 -6.57 -16.73 -4.31
CA MET A 55 -5.22 -16.68 -4.86
C MET A 55 -4.68 -18.08 -5.24
N GLN A 56 -4.95 -19.13 -4.47
CA GLN A 56 -4.26 -20.43 -4.64
C GLN A 56 -4.37 -21.09 -6.02
N ASP A 57 -5.53 -21.05 -6.69
CA ASP A 57 -5.71 -21.81 -7.95
C ASP A 57 -5.04 -21.16 -9.17
N ARG A 58 -4.83 -19.84 -9.16
CA ARG A 58 -4.11 -19.12 -10.24
C ARG A 58 -2.62 -19.01 -9.98
N TYR A 59 -2.21 -18.91 -8.72
CA TYR A 59 -0.80 -18.98 -8.33
C TYR A 59 -0.17 -20.34 -8.65
N ARG A 60 -0.95 -21.44 -8.72
CA ARG A 60 -0.45 -22.74 -9.18
C ARG A 60 0.09 -22.73 -10.62
N MET A 61 -0.55 -21.99 -11.54
CA MET A 61 -0.03 -21.84 -12.91
C MET A 61 1.15 -20.86 -12.99
N LEU A 62 1.27 -19.96 -12.02
CA LEU A 62 2.33 -18.97 -11.91
C LEU A 62 3.61 -19.59 -11.31
N ASP A 63 3.47 -20.39 -10.25
CA ASP A 63 4.52 -21.23 -9.68
C ASP A 63 5.09 -22.17 -10.73
N GLN A 64 4.24 -22.71 -11.59
CA GLN A 64 4.67 -23.58 -12.68
C GLN A 64 5.50 -22.82 -13.73
N LYS A 65 5.12 -21.58 -14.07
CA LYS A 65 5.96 -20.72 -14.93
C LYS A 65 7.26 -20.28 -14.25
N TYR A 66 7.24 -20.07 -12.94
CA TYR A 66 8.42 -19.73 -12.14
C TYR A 66 9.40 -20.90 -12.05
N GLU A 67 8.89 -22.13 -11.86
CA GLU A 67 9.69 -23.35 -11.91
C GLU A 67 10.26 -23.58 -13.31
N ASP A 68 9.45 -23.45 -14.36
CA ASP A 68 9.93 -23.58 -15.75
C ASP A 68 11.04 -22.57 -16.06
N PHE A 69 10.89 -21.33 -15.59
CA PHE A 69 11.91 -20.28 -15.74
C PHE A 69 13.20 -20.58 -14.95
N THR A 70 13.07 -21.01 -13.70
CA THR A 70 14.22 -21.33 -12.82
C THR A 70 14.98 -22.55 -13.37
N ASN A 71 14.27 -23.56 -13.86
CA ASN A 71 14.86 -24.74 -14.48
C ASN A 71 15.63 -24.39 -15.76
N ASN A 72 15.09 -23.50 -16.60
CA ASN A 72 15.80 -23.03 -17.80
C ASN A 72 17.09 -22.26 -17.45
N LEU A 73 17.06 -21.42 -16.42
CA LEU A 73 18.24 -20.69 -15.95
C LEU A 73 19.32 -21.64 -15.40
N VAL A 74 18.93 -22.65 -14.62
CA VAL A 74 19.87 -23.66 -14.08
C VAL A 74 20.51 -24.44 -15.21
N LEU A 75 19.72 -24.90 -16.18
CA LEU A 75 20.23 -25.61 -17.37
C LEU A 75 21.21 -24.76 -18.17
N GLU A 76 20.91 -23.47 -18.36
CA GLU A 76 21.79 -22.56 -19.10
C GLU A 76 23.08 -22.26 -18.32
N LEU A 77 23.03 -22.19 -16.98
CA LEU A 77 24.21 -22.00 -16.15
C LEU A 77 25.09 -23.26 -16.07
N GLU A 78 24.49 -24.45 -15.99
CA GLU A 78 25.18 -25.74 -15.95
C GLU A 78 25.89 -26.05 -17.27
N ASP A 79 25.24 -25.81 -18.41
CA ASP A 79 25.84 -26.00 -19.76
C ASP A 79 27.06 -25.07 -19.99
N ASN A 80 27.09 -23.93 -19.31
CA ASN A 80 28.20 -22.98 -19.37
C ASN A 80 29.25 -23.17 -18.25
N GLN A 81 29.02 -24.06 -17.28
CA GLN A 81 29.86 -24.20 -16.09
C GLN A 81 31.19 -24.91 -16.38
N ASP A 82 31.18 -25.91 -17.26
CA ASP A 82 32.39 -26.63 -17.71
C ASP A 82 33.34 -25.70 -18.49
N ASP A 83 32.77 -24.78 -19.27
CA ASP A 83 33.49 -23.75 -20.05
C ASP A 83 34.08 -22.63 -19.17
N LEU A 84 33.46 -22.33 -18.03
CA LEU A 84 33.89 -21.30 -17.07
C LEU A 84 35.12 -21.72 -16.25
N ASN A 85 35.29 -23.03 -16.04
CA ASN A 85 36.40 -23.63 -15.32
C ASN A 85 37.62 -23.92 -16.22
N TYR A 86 37.42 -24.17 -17.52
CA TYR A 86 38.49 -24.51 -18.45
C TYR A 86 39.45 -23.34 -18.78
N PHE A 87 38.98 -22.09 -18.66
CA PHE A 87 39.77 -20.89 -19.01
C PHE A 87 40.11 -20.02 -17.79
N SER A 88 40.93 -20.55 -16.89
CA SER A 88 41.53 -19.78 -15.81
C SER A 88 42.48 -18.70 -16.36
N GLY A 89 42.04 -17.44 -16.39
CA GLY A 89 42.88 -16.26 -16.66
C GLY A 89 42.79 -15.66 -18.08
N SER A 90 41.91 -16.14 -18.96
CA SER A 90 41.83 -15.65 -20.34
C SER A 90 40.89 -14.43 -20.51
N PRO A 91 41.12 -13.55 -21.51
CA PRO A 91 40.23 -12.44 -21.86
C PRO A 91 38.79 -12.88 -22.18
N LEU A 92 38.64 -14.08 -22.77
CA LEU A 92 37.35 -14.70 -23.10
C LEU A 92 36.50 -14.97 -21.85
N ARG A 93 37.13 -15.22 -20.69
CA ARG A 93 36.42 -15.39 -19.41
C ARG A 93 35.77 -14.08 -18.95
N LYS A 94 36.47 -12.95 -19.10
CA LYS A 94 35.95 -11.63 -18.71
C LYS A 94 34.77 -11.22 -19.59
N GLU A 95 34.85 -11.50 -20.88
CA GLU A 95 33.78 -11.26 -21.84
C GLU A 95 32.54 -12.13 -21.54
N LYS A 96 32.72 -13.43 -21.27
CA LYS A 96 31.63 -14.33 -20.85
C LYS A 96 30.99 -13.91 -19.52
N ILE A 97 31.78 -13.53 -18.51
CA ILE A 97 31.25 -13.01 -17.24
C ILE A 97 30.48 -11.70 -17.43
N SER A 98 30.92 -10.82 -18.34
CA SER A 98 30.20 -9.59 -18.67
C SER A 98 28.84 -9.90 -19.30
N ARG A 99 28.80 -10.86 -20.23
CA ARG A 99 27.54 -11.30 -20.88
C ARG A 99 26.56 -11.93 -19.90
N LEU A 100 27.04 -12.76 -18.97
CA LEU A 100 26.20 -13.32 -17.90
C LEU A 100 25.64 -12.24 -16.97
N LYS A 101 26.42 -11.21 -16.67
CA LYS A 101 25.93 -10.06 -15.88
C LYS A 101 24.86 -9.27 -16.62
N GLU A 102 25.05 -8.98 -17.90
CA GLU A 102 24.06 -8.29 -18.72
C GLU A 102 22.76 -9.10 -18.83
N MET A 103 22.86 -10.42 -18.99
CA MET A 103 21.70 -11.33 -18.96
C MET A 103 21.00 -11.27 -17.60
N LEU A 104 21.75 -11.34 -16.50
CA LEU A 104 21.18 -11.24 -15.14
C LEU A 104 20.47 -9.91 -14.90
N GLU A 105 21.04 -8.80 -15.37
CA GLU A 105 20.44 -7.47 -15.26
C GLU A 105 19.19 -7.30 -16.13
N CYS A 106 19.18 -7.88 -17.33
CA CYS A 106 17.99 -7.93 -18.19
C CYS A 106 16.88 -8.74 -17.53
N MET A 107 17.20 -9.94 -17.02
CA MET A 107 16.25 -10.79 -16.31
C MET A 107 15.69 -10.13 -15.06
N ASN A 108 16.53 -9.47 -14.26
CA ASN A 108 16.06 -8.78 -13.06
C ASN A 108 15.09 -7.64 -13.41
N ARG A 109 15.31 -6.96 -14.54
CA ARG A 109 14.42 -5.92 -15.05
C ARG A 109 13.09 -6.48 -15.54
N GLU A 110 13.11 -7.62 -16.23
CA GLU A 110 11.90 -8.31 -16.68
C GLU A 110 11.09 -8.84 -15.50
N LEU A 111 11.74 -9.40 -14.48
CA LEU A 111 11.10 -9.84 -13.24
C LEU A 111 10.48 -8.66 -12.49
N LEU A 112 11.18 -7.53 -12.36
CA LEU A 112 10.62 -6.32 -11.74
C LEU A 112 9.41 -5.81 -12.52
N GLY A 113 9.50 -5.72 -13.86
CA GLY A 113 8.38 -5.31 -14.70
C GLY A 113 7.19 -6.27 -14.62
N PHE A 114 7.45 -7.57 -14.44
CA PHE A 114 6.41 -8.58 -14.26
C PHE A 114 5.74 -8.45 -12.89
N HIS A 115 6.51 -8.28 -11.82
CA HIS A 115 5.98 -8.05 -10.47
C HIS A 115 5.11 -6.79 -10.41
N GLU A 116 5.54 -5.68 -11.02
CA GLU A 116 4.73 -4.45 -11.09
C GLU A 116 3.40 -4.65 -11.83
N VAL A 117 3.37 -5.50 -12.86
CA VAL A 117 2.14 -5.84 -13.57
C VAL A 117 1.26 -6.74 -12.72
N MET A 118 1.84 -7.72 -12.03
CA MET A 118 1.10 -8.62 -11.13
C MET A 118 0.48 -7.88 -9.96
N ASP A 119 1.20 -6.94 -9.33
CA ASP A 119 0.67 -6.12 -8.23
C ASP A 119 -0.56 -5.31 -8.70
N LYS A 120 -0.54 -4.78 -9.93
CA LYS A 120 -1.69 -4.08 -10.53
C LYS A 120 -2.86 -5.02 -10.82
N PHE A 121 -2.60 -6.26 -11.21
CA PHE A 121 -3.64 -7.27 -11.41
C PHE A 121 -4.28 -7.65 -10.07
N ASP A 122 -3.49 -7.85 -9.02
CA ASP A 122 -3.99 -8.17 -7.69
C ASP A 122 -4.84 -7.01 -7.13
N GLU A 123 -4.39 -5.75 -7.26
CA GLU A 123 -5.18 -4.57 -6.90
C GLU A 123 -6.50 -4.52 -7.69
N PHE A 124 -6.45 -4.75 -9.01
CA PHE A 124 -7.63 -4.75 -9.87
C PHE A 124 -8.65 -5.81 -9.44
N GLU A 125 -8.21 -7.04 -9.16
CA GLU A 125 -9.10 -8.12 -8.76
C GLU A 125 -9.77 -7.86 -7.42
N GLN A 126 -9.03 -7.33 -6.46
CA GLN A 126 -9.57 -6.96 -5.16
C GLN A 126 -10.64 -5.88 -5.30
N VAL A 127 -10.37 -4.86 -6.11
CA VAL A 127 -11.33 -3.79 -6.39
C VAL A 127 -12.58 -4.36 -7.08
N GLU A 128 -12.43 -5.22 -8.10
CA GLU A 128 -13.58 -5.83 -8.78
C GLU A 128 -14.40 -6.77 -7.88
N TYR A 129 -13.73 -7.51 -7.00
CA TYR A 129 -14.41 -8.31 -5.97
C TYR A 129 -15.24 -7.42 -5.04
N LEU A 130 -14.65 -6.32 -4.53
CA LEU A 130 -15.34 -5.37 -3.67
C LEU A 130 -16.50 -4.67 -4.40
N LYS A 131 -16.34 -4.30 -5.67
CA LYS A 131 -17.44 -3.76 -6.48
C LYS A 131 -18.61 -4.75 -6.57
N ARG A 132 -18.32 -6.03 -6.83
CA ARG A 132 -19.37 -7.07 -6.90
C ARG A 132 -20.06 -7.23 -5.54
N ALA A 133 -19.30 -7.33 -4.46
CA ALA A 133 -19.85 -7.43 -3.11
C ALA A 133 -20.75 -6.23 -2.75
N ILE A 134 -20.31 -5.01 -3.05
CA ILE A 134 -21.10 -3.79 -2.81
C ILE A 134 -22.37 -3.78 -3.67
N HIS A 135 -22.26 -4.10 -4.96
CA HIS A 135 -23.39 -4.12 -5.89
C HIS A 135 -24.45 -5.16 -5.48
N ASP A 136 -24.02 -6.35 -5.06
CA ASP A 136 -24.92 -7.45 -4.68
C ASP A 136 -25.74 -7.12 -3.42
N LYS A 137 -25.18 -6.33 -2.49
CA LYS A 137 -25.88 -5.92 -1.26
C LYS A 137 -26.62 -4.60 -1.39
N LEU A 138 -26.12 -3.69 -2.23
CA LEU A 138 -26.71 -2.38 -2.48
C LEU A 138 -27.20 -2.31 -3.93
N CYS A 139 -28.39 -2.86 -4.18
CA CYS A 139 -29.02 -2.98 -5.50
C CYS A 139 -29.18 -1.66 -6.31
N SER A 140 -28.75 -0.50 -5.82
CA SER A 140 -28.91 0.79 -6.52
C SER A 140 -27.83 1.83 -6.17
N VAL A 141 -26.55 1.51 -6.36
CA VAL A 141 -25.45 2.49 -6.23
C VAL A 141 -25.04 3.00 -7.61
N ALA A 142 -24.82 4.31 -7.74
CA ALA A 142 -24.27 4.88 -8.97
C ALA A 142 -22.84 4.37 -9.21
N GLN A 143 -22.52 4.00 -10.45
CA GLN A 143 -21.23 3.37 -10.82
C GLN A 143 -20.00 4.15 -10.32
N SER A 144 -20.02 5.48 -10.40
CA SER A 144 -18.91 6.32 -9.93
C SER A 144 -18.69 6.26 -8.41
N LYS A 145 -19.77 6.11 -7.63
CA LYS A 145 -19.69 5.90 -6.18
C LYS A 145 -19.19 4.49 -5.86
N LEU A 146 -19.67 3.50 -6.59
CA LEU A 146 -19.24 2.11 -6.45
C LEU A 146 -17.72 1.96 -6.65
N GLU A 147 -17.18 2.58 -7.70
CA GLU A 147 -15.74 2.61 -7.98
C GLU A 147 -14.95 3.30 -6.88
N THR A 148 -15.42 4.46 -6.41
CA THR A 148 -14.74 5.21 -5.34
C THR A 148 -14.72 4.41 -4.05
N TRP A 149 -15.84 3.79 -3.67
CA TRP A 149 -15.95 3.02 -2.43
C TRP A 149 -15.10 1.76 -2.45
N ALA A 150 -15.15 0.97 -3.54
CA ALA A 150 -14.33 -0.23 -3.67
C ALA A 150 -12.83 0.11 -3.58
N LEU A 151 -12.41 1.21 -4.21
CA LEU A 151 -11.03 1.67 -4.19
C LEU A 151 -10.60 2.15 -2.80
N ASP A 152 -11.45 2.92 -2.11
CA ASP A 152 -11.17 3.38 -0.75
C ASP A 152 -11.06 2.21 0.24
N MET A 153 -11.95 1.21 0.10
CA MET A 153 -11.94 -0.01 0.91
C MET A 153 -10.68 -0.84 0.66
N ALA A 154 -10.31 -1.08 -0.60
CA ALA A 154 -9.09 -1.80 -0.96
C ALA A 154 -7.84 -1.10 -0.39
N ARG A 155 -7.73 0.22 -0.62
CA ARG A 155 -6.60 1.00 -0.12
C ARG A 155 -6.48 0.94 1.38
N PHE A 156 -7.58 1.16 2.09
CA PHE A 156 -7.57 1.18 3.54
C PHE A 156 -7.22 -0.20 4.11
N SER A 157 -7.87 -1.26 3.65
CA SER A 157 -7.70 -2.59 4.26
C SER A 157 -6.45 -3.35 3.82
N ILE A 158 -5.93 -3.07 2.62
CA ILE A 158 -4.87 -3.86 1.98
C ILE A 158 -3.62 -3.02 1.72
N SER A 159 -3.77 -1.84 1.10
CA SER A 159 -2.62 -1.05 0.64
C SER A 159 -1.91 -0.25 1.74
N ILE A 160 -2.61 0.13 2.81
CA ILE A 160 -1.99 0.81 3.95
C ILE A 160 -1.23 -0.21 4.80
N LEU A 161 0.10 -0.08 4.83
CA LEU A 161 0.98 -1.02 5.51
C LEU A 161 1.58 -0.45 6.80
N ILE A 162 2.10 -1.34 7.64
CA ILE A 162 2.86 -0.93 8.83
C ILE A 162 4.10 -0.15 8.41
N GLY A 163 4.32 1.00 9.03
CA GLY A 163 5.40 1.93 8.72
C GLY A 163 4.99 3.08 7.81
N ASP A 164 3.86 2.98 7.12
CA ASP A 164 3.32 4.07 6.31
C ASP A 164 2.91 5.26 7.19
N ILE A 165 2.93 6.44 6.58
CA ILE A 165 2.46 7.67 7.19
C ILE A 165 1.01 7.87 6.79
N VAL A 166 0.16 8.21 7.77
CA VAL A 166 -1.22 8.60 7.55
C VAL A 166 -1.43 10.05 7.93
N VAL A 167 -2.21 10.76 7.13
CA VAL A 167 -2.60 12.16 7.31
C VAL A 167 -4.11 12.21 7.43
N MET A 168 -4.60 12.63 8.59
CA MET A 168 -6.02 12.73 8.91
C MET A 168 -6.43 14.21 8.98
N PRO A 169 -7.35 14.68 8.12
CA PRO A 169 -7.88 16.04 8.20
C PRO A 169 -8.73 16.25 9.46
N LEU A 170 -8.41 17.30 10.20
CA LEU A 170 -9.19 17.79 11.35
C LEU A 170 -9.98 19.02 10.91
N SER A 171 -10.98 18.81 10.04
CA SER A 171 -11.72 19.88 9.35
C SER A 171 -12.31 20.94 10.29
N GLU A 172 -12.78 20.55 11.48
CA GLU A 172 -13.31 21.48 12.49
C GLU A 172 -12.27 22.49 13.01
N LYS A 173 -11.00 22.11 13.02
CA LYS A 173 -9.90 22.92 13.53
C LYS A 173 -9.09 23.59 12.42
N GLY A 174 -9.32 23.23 11.16
CA GLY A 174 -8.47 23.65 10.05
C GLY A 174 -7.01 23.17 10.22
N LEU A 175 -6.84 21.94 10.73
CA LEU A 175 -5.54 21.30 10.96
C LEU A 175 -5.53 19.89 10.36
N PHE A 176 -4.36 19.25 10.35
CA PHE A 176 -4.18 17.82 10.09
C PHE A 176 -3.44 17.15 11.24
N ALA A 177 -3.77 15.89 11.47
CA ALA A 177 -2.97 14.98 12.25
C ALA A 177 -2.14 14.06 11.34
N ILE A 178 -0.86 13.91 11.65
CA ILE A 178 0.08 13.03 10.99
C ILE A 178 0.46 11.93 11.96
N GLY A 179 0.31 10.68 11.55
CA GLY A 179 0.65 9.52 12.34
C GLY A 179 1.39 8.48 11.51
N ARG A 180 1.98 7.50 12.20
CA ARG A 180 2.60 6.33 11.60
C ARG A 180 1.77 5.09 11.90
N VAL A 181 1.49 4.29 10.89
CA VAL A 181 0.78 3.02 11.05
C VAL A 181 1.68 2.04 11.77
N ILE A 182 1.20 1.50 12.89
CA ILE A 182 1.91 0.51 13.72
C ILE A 182 1.21 -0.85 13.77
N GLY A 183 -0.02 -0.93 13.25
CA GLY A 183 -0.79 -2.17 13.20
C GLY A 183 -1.39 -2.42 11.82
N ARG A 184 -1.64 -3.70 11.53
CA ARG A 184 -2.43 -4.11 10.36
C ARG A 184 -3.88 -3.66 10.54
N TYR A 185 -4.63 -3.71 9.44
CA TYR A 185 -6.07 -3.53 9.45
C TYR A 185 -6.73 -4.45 10.49
N SER A 186 -7.74 -3.93 11.18
CA SER A 186 -8.52 -4.67 12.17
C SER A 186 -9.98 -4.21 12.15
N HIS A 187 -10.87 -5.14 12.54
CA HIS A 187 -12.30 -4.91 12.67
C HIS A 187 -12.75 -5.12 14.12
N ASN A 188 -13.61 -4.25 14.63
CA ASN A 188 -14.28 -4.40 15.91
C ASN A 188 -15.75 -3.97 15.79
N SER A 189 -16.65 -4.97 15.77
CA SER A 189 -18.09 -4.79 15.61
C SER A 189 -18.78 -4.08 16.79
N THR A 190 -18.13 -4.00 17.95
CA THR A 190 -18.70 -3.34 19.15
C THR A 190 -18.58 -1.82 19.12
N GLU A 191 -17.69 -1.29 18.29
CA GLU A 191 -17.48 0.14 18.14
C GLU A 191 -18.49 0.76 17.18
N ILE A 192 -18.78 2.06 17.31
CA ILE A 192 -19.76 2.72 16.44
C ILE A 192 -19.05 3.52 15.33
N TYR A 193 -18.03 4.29 15.69
CA TYR A 193 -17.37 5.21 14.76
C TYR A 193 -16.04 4.69 14.21
N THR A 194 -15.49 3.63 14.79
CA THR A 194 -14.12 3.17 14.52
C THR A 194 -14.06 1.66 14.39
N ARG A 195 -15.06 1.07 13.72
CA ARG A 195 -15.15 -0.38 13.54
C ARG A 195 -13.98 -0.92 12.73
N HIS A 196 -13.66 -0.26 11.63
CA HIS A 196 -12.51 -0.58 10.80
C HIS A 196 -11.39 0.39 11.11
N PHE A 197 -10.23 -0.13 11.48
CA PHE A 197 -9.14 0.73 11.92
C PHE A 197 -7.75 0.13 11.69
N HIS A 198 -6.75 1.00 11.69
CA HIS A 198 -5.35 0.67 11.93
C HIS A 198 -4.89 1.34 13.21
N ASN A 199 -4.01 0.67 13.96
CA ASN A 199 -3.31 1.32 15.07
C ASN A 199 -2.29 2.31 14.52
N VAL A 200 -2.24 3.50 15.12
CA VAL A 200 -1.42 4.63 14.66
C VAL A 200 -0.71 5.30 15.83
N ASP A 201 0.58 5.53 15.67
CA ASP A 201 1.36 6.40 16.53
C ASP A 201 1.32 7.84 15.99
N TRP A 202 0.59 8.73 16.67
CA TRP A 202 0.39 10.12 16.23
C TRP A 202 1.65 10.96 16.49
N LEU A 203 2.29 11.44 15.41
CA LEU A 203 3.57 12.15 15.45
C LEU A 203 3.38 13.68 15.58
N ASN A 204 2.33 14.22 14.95
CA ASN A 204 2.00 15.63 15.01
C ASN A 204 0.50 15.84 14.77
N MET A 205 -0.21 16.50 15.67
CA MET A 205 -1.66 16.72 15.55
C MET A 205 -2.04 18.17 15.21
N GLU A 206 -1.05 19.04 15.03
CA GLU A 206 -1.23 20.49 14.91
C GLU A 206 -0.63 21.04 13.62
N VAL A 207 -0.80 20.32 12.51
CA VAL A 207 -0.27 20.76 11.21
C VAL A 207 -1.28 21.64 10.50
N PRO A 208 -0.93 22.88 10.09
CA PRO A 208 -1.86 23.77 9.40
C PRO A 208 -2.43 23.20 8.11
N PHE A 209 -3.72 23.43 7.87
CA PHE A 209 -4.44 22.79 6.76
C PHE A 209 -4.17 23.39 5.37
N SER A 210 -3.54 24.58 5.31
CA SER A 210 -3.27 25.27 4.05
C SER A 210 -2.42 24.47 3.07
N GLU A 211 -1.63 23.50 3.56
CA GLU A 211 -0.66 22.79 2.74
C GLU A 211 -1.25 21.71 1.81
N LEU A 212 -2.42 21.17 2.14
CA LEU A 212 -3.03 20.05 1.39
C LEU A 212 -4.44 20.38 0.88
N LYS A 213 -4.81 21.66 0.85
CA LYS A 213 -6.18 22.09 0.56
C LYS A 213 -6.65 21.67 -0.85
N GLU A 214 -5.75 21.70 -1.83
CA GLU A 214 -6.07 21.29 -3.20
C GLU A 214 -6.22 19.77 -3.32
N ASP A 215 -5.30 19.01 -2.72
CA ASP A 215 -5.32 17.54 -2.70
C ASP A 215 -6.58 16.98 -2.02
N LEU A 216 -7.12 17.70 -1.03
CA LEU A 216 -8.34 17.28 -0.34
C LEU A 216 -9.62 17.38 -1.15
N ASN A 217 -9.63 18.10 -2.28
CA ASN A 217 -10.78 18.10 -3.18
C ASN A 217 -10.97 16.76 -3.91
N ASN A 218 -10.09 15.78 -3.68
CA ASN A 218 -10.22 14.43 -4.18
C ASN A 218 -11.56 13.79 -3.74
N PRO A 219 -12.35 13.17 -4.64
CA PRO A 219 -13.60 12.49 -4.26
C PRO A 219 -13.38 11.26 -3.36
N SER A 220 -12.19 10.66 -3.41
CA SER A 220 -11.82 9.49 -2.59
C SER A 220 -11.56 9.89 -1.14
N ALA A 221 -12.02 9.03 -0.22
CA ALA A 221 -11.79 9.16 1.22
C ALA A 221 -10.40 8.69 1.63
N VAL A 222 -9.80 7.77 0.86
CA VAL A 222 -8.50 7.17 1.13
C VAL A 222 -7.64 7.21 -0.13
N PHE A 223 -6.62 8.07 -0.14
CA PHE A 223 -5.77 8.25 -1.31
C PHE A 223 -4.31 8.47 -0.97
N LEU A 224 -3.44 8.08 -1.91
CA LEU A 224 -2.00 8.26 -1.81
C LEU A 224 -1.63 9.71 -2.16
N LEU A 225 -0.83 10.33 -1.30
CA LEU A 225 -0.24 11.64 -1.55
C LEU A 225 1.05 11.46 -2.34
N THR A 226 1.18 12.21 -3.43
CA THR A 226 2.35 12.17 -4.33
C THR A 226 2.92 13.57 -4.57
N GLY A 227 4.09 13.66 -5.20
CA GLY A 227 4.69 14.94 -5.59
C GLY A 227 5.10 15.84 -4.41
N GLU A 228 4.93 17.16 -4.59
CA GLU A 228 5.43 18.18 -3.65
C GLU A 228 4.75 18.09 -2.28
N SER A 229 3.44 17.84 -2.24
CA SER A 229 2.68 17.68 -1.00
C SER A 229 3.20 16.52 -0.14
N ARG A 230 3.57 15.40 -0.78
CA ARG A 230 4.21 14.26 -0.09
C ARG A 230 5.54 14.65 0.53
N GLU A 231 6.41 15.29 -0.24
CA GLU A 231 7.74 15.69 0.23
C GLU A 231 7.68 16.69 1.38
N LYS A 232 6.71 17.62 1.36
CA LYS A 232 6.47 18.55 2.46
C LYS A 232 6.13 17.81 3.76
N ILE A 233 5.18 16.88 3.71
CA ILE A 233 4.78 16.06 4.87
C ILE A 233 5.98 15.28 5.42
N LEU A 234 6.76 14.63 4.55
CA LEU A 234 7.97 13.92 4.97
C LEU A 234 9.03 14.87 5.56
N GLY A 235 9.17 16.07 4.99
CA GLY A 235 10.08 17.11 5.48
C GLY A 235 9.75 17.55 6.91
N MET A 236 8.48 17.74 7.24
CA MET A 236 8.04 18.09 8.60
C MET A 236 8.44 17.05 9.65
N LEU A 237 8.42 15.77 9.28
CA LEU A 237 8.76 14.66 10.16
C LEU A 237 10.27 14.59 10.45
N VAL A 238 11.11 15.02 9.50
CA VAL A 238 12.57 15.03 9.66
C VAL A 238 13.03 16.19 10.55
N SER A 239 12.47 17.39 10.37
CA SER A 239 12.83 18.59 11.15
C SER A 239 12.57 18.42 12.66
N LYS A 240 11.61 17.58 13.03
CA LYS A 240 11.26 17.31 14.44
C LYS A 240 12.24 16.35 15.14
N ARG A 241 13.00 15.52 14.41
CA ARG A 241 14.01 14.62 15.00
C ARG A 241 15.31 15.35 15.36
N VAL A 242 15.67 16.40 14.61
CA VAL A 242 16.90 17.17 14.86
C VAL A 242 16.76 18.03 16.14
N SER A 243 15.54 18.37 16.54
CA SER A 243 15.27 19.17 17.74
C SER A 243 15.24 18.36 19.05
N SER A 244 15.15 17.02 18.99
CA SER A 244 15.14 16.15 20.18
C SER A 244 16.52 15.62 20.59
N ASP A 245 17.54 15.70 19.73
CA ASP A 245 18.90 15.24 20.01
C ASP A 245 19.85 16.37 20.48
N GLY A 246 19.33 17.56 20.75
CA GLY A 246 20.09 18.78 21.05
C GLY A 246 19.94 19.31 22.47
N SER A 247 19.78 18.45 23.49
CA SER A 247 19.76 18.88 24.90
C SER A 247 20.51 17.88 25.78
N ILE A 248 21.82 18.09 25.87
CA ILE A 248 22.66 17.74 27.04
C ILE A 248 23.38 19.02 27.45
#